data_AF-A0A3D5HCV9-F1
#
_entry.id   AF-A0A3D5HCV9-F1
#
_cell.length_a   1.000
_cell.length_b   1.000
_cell.length_c   1.000
_cell.angle_alpha   90.00
_cell.angle_beta   90.00
_cell.angle_gamma   90.00
#
_symmetry.space_group_name_H-M   'P 1'
#
loop_
_entity.id
_entity.type
_entity.pdbx_description
1 polymer ?
#
loop_
_entity_poly.entity_id
_entity_poly.type
_entity_poly.pdbx_seq_one_letter_code
_entity_poly.pdbx_strand_id
1 'polypeptide(L)'
;MDEEIVEGDSEQRNERHPLQDHFLGWQCRVREYAMRNDEGRPTPGMCPTVFLESGEQVASALTLLLVPAQPQESIQQFRFMSQKTYDPQERYKKAMQLLSSAFYQHIEDFSGLLTGLFPNDSNIAKRLKKEERCVLKFNYQQQSFSIPCCVGELSKDKQDYEFTYWHNLLFNPYLSPEVKVLGF
;
A
#
# COMPACT_ATOMS: atom_id res chain seq x y z
N MET A 1 -5.22 -28.92 -48.25
CA MET A 1 -5.06 -27.56 -47.71
C MET A 1 -6.28 -27.34 -46.86
N ASP A 2 -6.19 -27.71 -45.59
CA ASP A 2 -7.17 -27.36 -44.56
C ASP A 2 -6.31 -26.99 -43.34
N GLU A 3 -6.28 -25.70 -43.04
CA GLU A 3 -5.50 -25.12 -41.94
C GLU A 3 -6.23 -25.39 -40.62
N GLU A 4 -5.58 -26.13 -39.72
CA GLU A 4 -5.92 -26.18 -38.31
C GLU A 4 -5.70 -24.79 -37.69
N ILE A 5 -6.79 -24.20 -37.19
CA ILE A 5 -6.73 -23.04 -36.30
C ILE A 5 -6.26 -23.56 -34.94
N VAL A 6 -4.99 -23.34 -34.62
CA VAL A 6 -4.46 -23.48 -33.27
C VAL A 6 -4.84 -22.20 -32.52
N GLU A 7 -5.90 -22.28 -31.70
CA GLU A 7 -6.18 -21.27 -30.69
C GLU A 7 -5.03 -21.29 -29.67
N GLY A 8 -4.26 -20.20 -29.66
CA GLY A 8 -3.15 -19.98 -28.74
C GLY A 8 -3.64 -19.75 -27.32
N ASP A 9 -3.39 -20.74 -26.48
CA ASP A 9 -3.40 -20.67 -25.03
C ASP A 9 -2.31 -19.70 -24.53
N SER A 10 -2.66 -18.77 -23.63
CA SER A 10 -1.85 -18.40 -22.44
C SER A 10 -2.31 -17.07 -21.80
N GLU A 11 -3.40 -17.05 -21.05
CA GLU A 11 -3.46 -16.19 -19.85
C GLU A 11 -2.84 -16.97 -18.70
N GLN A 12 -1.50 -17.01 -18.65
CA GLN A 12 -0.81 -17.39 -17.42
C GLN A 12 -1.06 -16.28 -16.38
N ARG A 13 -2.20 -16.36 -15.68
CA ARG A 13 -2.31 -15.78 -14.34
C ARG A 13 -1.23 -16.49 -13.53
N ASN A 14 -0.13 -15.80 -13.24
CA ASN A 14 0.84 -16.26 -12.25
C ASN A 14 0.05 -16.61 -10.98
N GLU A 15 -0.09 -17.90 -10.69
CA GLU A 15 -0.77 -18.37 -9.49
C GLU A 15 -0.03 -17.79 -8.29
N ARG A 16 -0.73 -16.99 -7.48
CA ARG A 16 -0.16 -16.39 -6.28
C ARG A 16 0.17 -17.49 -5.28
N HIS A 17 1.31 -17.37 -4.62
CA HIS A 17 1.71 -18.34 -3.61
C HIS A 17 0.69 -18.31 -2.44
N PRO A 18 0.24 -19.45 -1.89
CA PRO A 18 -0.78 -19.48 -0.83
C PRO A 18 -0.47 -18.62 0.40
N LEU A 19 0.82 -18.48 0.75
CA LEU A 19 1.25 -17.58 1.83
C LEU A 19 1.05 -16.09 1.50
N GLN A 20 1.18 -15.70 0.23
CA GLN A 20 0.92 -14.34 -0.21
C GLN A 20 -0.58 -14.03 -0.10
N ASP A 21 -1.45 -14.93 -0.55
CA ASP A 21 -2.90 -14.75 -0.42
C ASP A 21 -3.34 -14.74 1.05
N HIS A 22 -2.71 -15.56 1.90
CA HIS A 22 -2.97 -15.52 3.34
C HIS A 22 -2.60 -14.15 3.95
N PHE A 23 -1.42 -13.62 3.60
CA PHE A 23 -0.99 -12.29 4.03
C PHE A 23 -1.92 -11.19 3.50
N LEU A 24 -2.30 -11.23 2.22
CA LEU A 24 -3.16 -10.22 1.60
C LEU A 24 -4.56 -10.24 2.21
N GLY A 25 -5.14 -11.42 2.40
CA GLY A 25 -6.42 -11.55 3.09
C GLY A 25 -6.36 -11.02 4.51
N TRP A 26 -5.24 -11.22 5.21
CA TRP A 26 -5.03 -10.62 6.52
C TRP A 26 -4.90 -9.09 6.47
N GLN A 27 -4.10 -8.54 5.55
CA GLN A 27 -3.97 -7.08 5.35
C GLN A 27 -5.31 -6.41 5.01
N CYS A 28 -6.10 -7.03 4.13
CA CYS A 28 -7.43 -6.54 3.76
C CYS A 28 -8.35 -6.47 4.98
N ARG A 29 -8.44 -7.56 5.77
CA ARG A 29 -9.25 -7.58 7.00
C ARG A 29 -8.80 -6.56 8.04
N VAL A 30 -7.49 -6.41 8.25
CA VAL A 30 -6.94 -5.43 9.20
C VAL A 30 -7.32 -4.00 8.80
N ARG A 31 -7.20 -3.68 7.51
CA ARG A 31 -7.50 -2.34 6.97
C ARG A 31 -9.00 -2.06 6.95
N GLU A 32 -9.80 -3.03 6.53
CA GLU A 32 -11.26 -2.95 6.58
C GLU A 32 -11.75 -2.69 8.02
N TYR A 33 -11.21 -3.44 8.99
CA TYR A 33 -11.54 -3.26 10.40
C TYR A 33 -11.19 -1.85 10.87
N ALA A 34 -9.97 -1.36 10.58
CA ALA A 34 -9.53 -0.02 10.95
C ALA A 34 -10.44 1.06 10.34
N MET A 35 -10.80 0.93 9.07
CA MET A 35 -11.66 1.89 8.39
C MET A 35 -13.09 1.91 8.93
N ARG A 36 -13.61 0.76 9.39
CA ARG A 36 -15.00 0.68 9.91
C ARG A 36 -15.12 0.96 11.40
N ASN A 37 -14.11 0.63 12.20
CA ASN A 37 -14.24 0.57 13.65
C ASN A 37 -13.24 1.44 14.42
N ASP A 38 -12.17 1.92 13.78
CA ASP A 38 -11.08 2.65 14.46
C ASP A 38 -10.73 3.96 13.74
N GLU A 39 -11.74 4.60 13.12
CA GLU A 39 -11.56 5.90 12.48
C GLU A 39 -10.42 5.93 11.44
N GLY A 40 -10.14 4.78 10.80
CA GLY A 40 -9.08 4.66 9.81
C GLY A 40 -7.65 4.81 10.37
N ARG A 41 -7.49 4.77 11.70
CA ARG A 41 -6.17 4.87 12.34
C ARG A 41 -5.30 3.66 11.97
N PRO A 42 -4.04 3.87 11.56
CA PRO A 42 -3.14 2.75 11.28
C PRO A 42 -2.93 1.86 12.50
N THR A 43 -3.28 0.58 12.37
CA THR A 43 -3.05 -0.43 13.41
C THR A 43 -1.64 -1.01 13.32
N PRO A 44 -1.15 -1.74 14.34
CA PRO A 44 0.12 -2.48 14.23
C PRO A 44 0.19 -3.45 13.04
N GLY A 45 -0.95 -3.92 12.54
CA GLY A 45 -0.99 -4.76 11.33
C GLY A 45 -0.73 -3.99 10.03
N MET A 46 -0.82 -2.66 10.04
CA MET A 46 -0.49 -1.78 8.91
C MET A 46 0.89 -1.12 9.06
N CYS A 47 1.52 -1.28 10.23
CA CYS A 47 2.71 -0.56 10.65
C CYS A 47 3.81 -1.54 11.09
N PRO A 48 4.48 -2.24 10.16
CA PRO A 48 5.52 -3.20 10.51
C PRO A 48 6.72 -2.54 11.19
N THR A 49 7.42 -3.35 11.99
CA THR A 49 8.81 -3.08 12.36
C THR A 49 9.70 -3.47 11.17
N VAL A 50 10.63 -2.60 10.80
CA VAL A 50 11.50 -2.79 9.63
C VAL A 50 12.91 -3.11 10.09
N PHE A 51 13.43 -4.22 9.61
CA PHE A 51 14.80 -4.68 9.85
C PHE A 51 15.59 -4.72 8.54
N LEU A 52 16.87 -4.41 8.59
CA LEU A 52 17.81 -4.76 7.51
C LEU A 52 18.10 -6.26 7.55
N GLU A 53 18.67 -6.80 6.47
CA GLU A 53 19.14 -8.18 6.44
C GLU A 53 20.25 -8.45 7.48
N SER A 54 20.98 -7.41 7.90
CA SER A 54 21.94 -7.46 9.00
C SER A 54 21.32 -7.68 10.39
N GLY A 55 19.98 -7.56 10.52
CA GLY A 55 19.26 -7.59 11.78
C GLY A 55 19.13 -6.24 12.47
N GLU A 56 19.71 -5.17 11.92
CA GLU A 56 19.53 -3.80 12.42
C GLU A 56 18.08 -3.33 12.24
N GLN A 57 17.46 -2.82 13.30
CA GLN A 57 16.13 -2.23 13.22
C GLN A 57 16.21 -0.78 12.71
N VAL A 58 15.54 -0.49 11.58
CA VAL A 58 15.52 0.84 10.96
C VAL A 58 14.31 1.66 11.38
N ALA A 59 13.17 1.00 11.61
CA ALA A 59 11.93 1.64 12.04
C ALA A 59 11.15 0.70 12.98
N SER A 60 10.62 1.23 14.08
CA SER A 60 9.77 0.49 15.01
C SER A 60 8.34 0.28 14.49
N ALA A 61 7.81 1.27 13.76
CA ALA A 61 6.49 1.23 13.15
C ALA A 61 6.51 2.10 11.88
N LEU A 62 6.48 1.47 10.71
CA LEU A 62 6.43 2.16 9.42
C LEU A 62 5.02 2.06 8.84
N THR A 63 4.26 3.15 8.77
CA THR A 63 2.93 3.11 8.15
C THR A 63 3.02 2.82 6.66
N LEU A 64 2.45 1.70 6.23
CA LEU A 64 2.39 1.30 4.83
C LEU A 64 0.96 1.28 4.31
N LEU A 65 0.78 1.64 3.05
CA LEU A 65 -0.45 1.44 2.29
C LEU A 65 -0.37 0.13 1.50
N LEU A 66 -1.53 -0.49 1.27
CA LEU A 66 -1.68 -1.60 0.33
C LEU A 66 -2.23 -1.04 -0.97
N VAL A 67 -1.48 -1.18 -2.06
CA VAL A 67 -1.82 -0.58 -3.35
C VAL A 67 -2.68 -1.56 -4.17
N PRO A 68 -3.84 -1.13 -4.70
CA PRO A 68 -4.62 -1.94 -5.63
C PRO A 68 -3.80 -2.32 -6.86
N ALA A 69 -4.05 -3.49 -7.43
CA ALA A 69 -3.44 -3.93 -8.68
C ALA A 69 -3.77 -2.99 -9.85
N GLN A 70 -4.92 -2.32 -9.79
CA GLN A 70 -5.36 -1.31 -10.76
C GLN A 70 -5.81 -0.04 -10.02
N PRO A 71 -4.88 0.87 -9.67
CA PRO A 71 -5.19 1.99 -8.78
C PRO A 71 -5.83 3.21 -9.47
N GLN A 72 -6.05 3.17 -10.79
CA GLN A 72 -6.46 4.33 -11.59
C GLN A 72 -7.75 4.99 -11.12
N GLU A 73 -8.80 4.20 -10.87
CA GLU A 73 -10.07 4.75 -10.39
C GLU A 73 -9.92 5.41 -9.02
N SER A 74 -9.24 4.73 -8.09
CA SER A 74 -8.94 5.22 -6.75
C SER A 74 -8.14 6.53 -6.79
N ILE A 75 -7.14 6.64 -7.67
CA ILE A 75 -6.35 7.86 -7.87
C ILE A 75 -7.26 9.02 -8.28
N GLN A 76 -8.12 8.82 -9.27
CA GLN A 76 -9.04 9.86 -9.74
C GLN A 76 -9.99 10.32 -8.63
N GLN A 77 -10.55 9.37 -7.87
CA GLN A 77 -11.43 9.66 -6.74
C GLN A 77 -10.72 10.43 -5.63
N PHE A 78 -9.54 9.97 -5.18
CA PHE A 78 -8.77 10.61 -4.12
C PHE A 78 -8.32 12.02 -4.50
N ARG A 79 -7.88 12.20 -5.75
CA ARG A 79 -7.50 13.50 -6.30
C ARG A 79 -8.69 14.45 -6.34
N PHE A 80 -9.83 14.00 -6.87
CA PHE A 80 -11.06 14.80 -6.92
C PHE A 80 -11.50 15.25 -5.52
N MET A 81 -11.52 14.33 -4.56
CA MET A 81 -11.86 14.64 -3.17
C MET A 81 -10.90 15.67 -2.54
N SER A 82 -9.60 15.52 -2.79
CA SER A 82 -8.58 16.44 -2.28
C SER A 82 -8.70 17.85 -2.86
N GLN A 83 -9.11 17.96 -4.12
CA GLN A 83 -9.24 19.24 -4.84
C GLN A 83 -10.61 19.91 -4.63
N LYS A 84 -11.66 19.13 -4.33
CA LYS A 84 -13.02 19.65 -4.18
C LYS A 84 -13.19 20.55 -2.95
N THR A 85 -12.49 20.25 -1.86
CA THR A 85 -12.61 20.99 -0.60
C THR A 85 -11.26 21.13 0.10
N TYR A 86 -11.05 22.33 0.66
CA TYR A 86 -9.91 22.61 1.54
C TYR A 86 -10.22 22.29 3.01
N ASP A 87 -11.47 21.99 3.36
CA ASP A 87 -11.84 21.58 4.72
C ASP A 87 -11.32 20.17 5.02
N PRO A 88 -10.36 20.00 5.95
CA PRO A 88 -9.82 18.70 6.29
C PRO A 88 -10.87 17.73 6.86
N GLN A 89 -11.87 18.24 7.58
CA GLN A 89 -12.90 17.39 8.19
C GLN A 89 -13.84 16.80 7.14
N GLU A 90 -14.25 17.60 6.16
CA GLU A 90 -15.07 17.13 5.04
C GLU A 90 -14.31 16.09 4.20
N ARG A 91 -13.04 16.38 3.87
CA ARG A 91 -12.17 15.47 3.13
C ARG A 91 -12.00 14.14 3.85
N TYR A 92 -11.68 14.19 5.14
CA TYR A 92 -11.55 13.02 6.01
C TYR A 92 -12.84 12.19 6.03
N LYS A 93 -14.00 12.82 6.25
CA LYS A 93 -15.30 12.13 6.27
C LYS A 93 -15.58 11.39 4.96
N LYS A 94 -15.28 12.00 3.82
CA LYS A 94 -15.44 11.38 2.50
C LYS A 94 -14.47 10.22 2.28
N ALA A 95 -13.21 10.37 2.72
CA ALA A 95 -12.22 9.30 2.66
C ALA A 95 -12.66 8.09 3.50
N MET A 96 -13.15 8.34 4.72
CA MET A 96 -13.70 7.30 5.57
C MET A 96 -14.91 6.60 4.93
N GLN A 97 -15.83 7.36 4.34
CA GLN A 97 -16.99 6.78 3.64
C GLN A 97 -16.58 5.84 2.49
N LEU A 98 -15.58 6.23 1.70
CA LEU A 98 -15.08 5.43 0.58
C LEU A 98 -14.31 4.19 1.07
N LEU A 99 -13.33 4.36 1.95
CA LEU A 99 -12.42 3.30 2.36
C LEU A 99 -13.05 2.27 3.33
N SER A 100 -14.11 2.66 4.06
CA SER A 100 -14.87 1.74 4.91
C SER A 100 -15.91 0.91 4.15
N SER A 101 -16.12 1.19 2.85
CA SER A 101 -17.07 0.48 1.99
C SER A 101 -16.51 -0.88 1.52
N ALA A 102 -16.54 -1.15 0.21
CA ALA A 102 -16.04 -2.37 -0.40
C ALA A 102 -14.54 -2.36 -0.71
N PHE A 103 -13.84 -1.25 -0.46
CA PHE A 103 -12.46 -1.02 -0.90
C PHE A 103 -11.47 -2.14 -0.51
N TYR A 104 -11.62 -2.73 0.68
CA TYR A 104 -10.77 -3.81 1.18
C TYR A 104 -11.48 -5.18 1.23
N GLN A 105 -12.63 -5.34 0.59
CA GLN A 105 -13.40 -6.60 0.64
C GLN A 105 -12.83 -7.68 -0.28
N HIS A 106 -12.24 -7.30 -1.41
CA HIS A 106 -11.79 -8.20 -2.47
C HIS A 106 -10.26 -8.30 -2.47
N ILE A 107 -9.74 -9.48 -2.15
CA ILE A 107 -8.28 -9.76 -2.07
C ILE A 107 -7.67 -9.79 -3.47
N GLU A 108 -8.45 -10.20 -4.45
CA GLU A 108 -8.11 -10.27 -5.86
C GLU A 108 -7.71 -8.91 -6.44
N ASP A 109 -8.25 -7.81 -5.88
CA ASP A 109 -7.98 -6.43 -6.31
C ASP A 109 -6.59 -5.94 -5.91
N PHE A 110 -5.82 -6.71 -5.14
CA PHE A 110 -4.50 -6.33 -4.64
C PHE A 110 -3.39 -7.24 -5.15
N SER A 111 -2.29 -6.64 -5.60
CA SER A 111 -1.08 -7.34 -6.05
C SER A 111 -0.14 -7.73 -4.90
N GLY A 112 -0.27 -7.03 -3.77
CA GLY A 112 0.60 -7.15 -2.60
C GLY A 112 1.72 -6.11 -2.53
N LEU A 113 1.78 -5.17 -3.46
CA LEU A 113 2.66 -4.01 -3.35
C LEU A 113 2.28 -3.17 -2.12
N LEU A 114 3.26 -2.96 -1.23
CA LEU A 114 3.14 -2.04 -0.11
C LEU A 114 3.92 -0.77 -0.40
N THR A 115 3.39 0.38 0.02
CA THR A 115 4.06 1.67 -0.18
C THR A 115 4.14 2.50 1.09
N GLY A 116 5.28 3.15 1.31
CA GLY A 116 5.49 4.11 2.38
C GLY A 116 5.77 5.49 1.82
N LEU A 117 5.19 6.53 2.43
CA LEU A 117 5.47 7.92 2.11
C LEU A 117 6.47 8.50 3.13
N PHE A 118 7.49 9.19 2.63
CA PHE A 118 8.55 9.76 3.46
C PHE A 118 8.82 11.22 3.11
N PRO A 119 9.18 12.06 4.08
CA PRO A 119 9.82 13.34 3.81
C PRO A 119 11.06 13.16 2.94
N ASN A 120 11.34 14.12 2.04
CA ASN A 120 12.45 14.03 1.09
C ASN A 120 13.83 13.82 1.77
N ASP A 121 14.01 14.36 2.96
CA ASP A 121 15.24 14.29 3.76
C ASP A 121 15.31 13.08 4.70
N SER A 122 14.28 12.22 4.72
CA SER A 122 14.15 11.06 5.63
C SER A 122 15.39 10.15 5.62
N ASN A 123 16.00 10.00 6.79
CA ASN A 123 17.12 9.07 6.99
C ASN A 123 16.69 7.61 6.86
N ILE A 124 15.46 7.27 7.26
CA ILE A 124 14.89 5.93 7.08
C ILE A 124 14.82 5.61 5.59
N ALA A 125 14.27 6.51 4.78
CA ALA A 125 14.15 6.29 3.33
C ALA A 125 15.52 6.18 2.65
N LYS A 126 16.47 7.05 3.01
CA LYS A 126 17.85 6.99 2.51
C LYS A 126 18.52 5.65 2.85
N ARG A 127 18.35 5.17 4.08
CA ARG A 127 18.91 3.90 4.54
C ARG A 127 18.28 2.73 3.80
N LEU A 128 16.96 2.63 3.75
CA LEU A 128 16.26 1.54 3.06
C LEU A 128 16.58 1.49 1.56
N LYS A 129 16.64 2.66 0.90
CA LYS A 129 17.03 2.73 -0.52
C LYS A 129 18.47 2.26 -0.75
N LYS A 130 19.39 2.56 0.16
CA LYS A 130 20.79 2.15 0.05
C LYS A 130 20.96 0.63 0.17
N GLU A 131 20.19 0.00 1.05
CA GLU A 131 20.30 -1.45 1.29
C GLU A 131 19.46 -2.27 0.28
N GLU A 132 18.49 -1.65 -0.39
CA GLU A 132 17.61 -2.24 -1.44
C GLU A 132 16.77 -3.44 -1.00
N ARG A 133 16.98 -3.94 0.22
CA ARG A 133 16.29 -5.09 0.81
C ARG A 133 16.07 -4.87 2.30
N CYS A 134 14.94 -5.33 2.79
CA CYS A 134 14.62 -5.32 4.22
C CYS A 134 13.67 -6.46 4.57
N VAL A 135 13.45 -6.67 5.88
CA VAL A 135 12.43 -7.57 6.40
C VAL A 135 11.37 -6.75 7.12
N LEU A 136 10.13 -6.85 6.63
CA LEU A 136 8.95 -6.28 7.30
C LEU A 136 8.40 -7.30 8.29
N LYS A 137 8.37 -6.94 9.58
CA LYS A 137 7.76 -7.75 10.63
C LYS A 137 6.46 -7.14 11.10
N PHE A 138 5.39 -7.88 10.91
CA PHE A 138 4.05 -7.53 11.35
C PHE A 138 3.64 -8.40 12.54
N ASN A 139 2.98 -7.81 13.52
CA ASN A 139 2.37 -8.54 14.64
C ASN A 139 1.09 -7.84 15.08
N TYR A 140 -0.06 -8.47 14.84
CA TYR A 140 -1.35 -7.95 15.26
C TYR A 140 -2.43 -9.05 15.28
N GLN A 141 -3.30 -9.02 16.30
CA GLN A 141 -4.41 -9.97 16.49
C GLN A 141 -4.00 -11.46 16.37
N GLN A 142 -2.95 -11.85 17.10
CA GLN A 142 -2.42 -13.22 17.15
C GLN A 142 -1.86 -13.76 15.82
N GLN A 143 -1.74 -12.91 14.79
CA GLN A 143 -1.08 -13.24 13.54
C GLN A 143 0.24 -12.46 13.44
N SER A 144 1.25 -13.10 12.89
CA SER A 144 2.56 -12.50 12.68
C SER A 144 3.13 -12.91 11.34
N PHE A 145 3.72 -11.94 10.64
CA PHE A 145 4.33 -12.14 9.33
C PHE A 145 5.73 -11.55 9.35
N SER A 146 6.69 -12.26 8.75
CA SER A 146 8.05 -11.78 8.53
C SER A 146 8.34 -11.90 7.04
N ILE A 147 8.32 -10.78 6.34
CA ILE A 147 8.34 -10.73 4.87
C ILE A 147 9.64 -10.10 4.41
N PRO A 148 10.54 -10.86 3.77
CA PRO A 148 11.65 -10.29 3.02
C PRO A 148 11.11 -9.52 1.81
N CYS A 149 11.52 -8.26 1.66
CA CYS A 149 11.05 -7.35 0.63
C CYS A 149 12.23 -6.71 -0.09
N CYS A 150 12.06 -6.48 -1.39
CA CYS A 150 12.92 -5.55 -2.14
C CYS A 150 12.40 -4.14 -1.92
N VAL A 151 13.29 -3.17 -1.84
CA VAL A 151 12.95 -1.75 -1.65
C VAL A 151 13.29 -0.99 -2.91
N GLY A 152 12.32 -0.27 -3.47
CA GLY A 152 12.50 0.59 -4.63
C GLY A 152 11.88 1.97 -4.43
N GLU A 153 12.51 3.02 -4.94
CA GLU A 153 11.88 4.34 -5.00
C GLU A 153 10.96 4.41 -6.21
N LEU A 154 9.70 4.81 -5.98
CA LEU A 154 8.71 4.94 -7.03
C LEU A 154 8.81 6.33 -7.67
N SER A 155 8.84 6.36 -8.99
CA SER A 155 8.87 7.62 -9.74
C SER A 155 7.49 8.28 -9.78
N LYS A 156 7.46 9.62 -9.90
CA LYS A 156 6.22 10.41 -9.86
C LYS A 156 5.26 10.15 -11.02
N ASP A 157 5.76 9.61 -12.14
CA ASP A 157 4.95 9.19 -13.30
C ASP A 157 4.27 7.82 -13.11
N LYS A 158 4.57 7.11 -12.02
CA LYS A 158 3.97 5.80 -11.73
C LYS A 158 2.67 5.95 -10.94
N GLN A 159 1.69 5.14 -11.32
CA GLN A 159 0.37 5.14 -10.69
C GLN A 159 0.46 4.79 -9.19
N ASP A 160 1.36 3.89 -8.80
CA ASP A 160 1.59 3.52 -7.41
C ASP A 160 2.04 4.72 -6.56
N TYR A 161 2.92 5.59 -7.11
CA TYR A 161 3.31 6.83 -6.46
C TYR A 161 2.11 7.76 -6.28
N GLU A 162 1.33 7.97 -7.35
CA GLU A 162 0.16 8.86 -7.30
C GLU A 162 -0.87 8.36 -6.30
N PHE A 163 -1.14 7.05 -6.27
CA PHE A 163 -2.04 6.43 -5.31
C PHE A 163 -1.60 6.74 -3.89
N THR A 164 -0.33 6.49 -3.57
CA THR A 164 0.22 6.75 -2.24
C THR A 164 0.12 8.22 -1.86
N TYR A 165 0.47 9.12 -2.78
CA TYR A 165 0.44 10.55 -2.54
C TYR A 165 -0.99 11.06 -2.28
N TRP A 166 -1.92 10.78 -3.19
CA TRP A 166 -3.31 11.26 -3.08
C TRP A 166 -4.02 10.63 -1.89
N HIS A 167 -3.80 9.34 -1.60
CA HIS A 167 -4.32 8.72 -0.40
C HIS A 167 -3.84 9.45 0.86
N ASN A 168 -2.54 9.71 1.01
CA ASN A 168 -2.00 10.40 2.18
C ASN A 168 -2.52 11.85 2.30
N LEU A 169 -2.72 12.56 1.19
CA LEU A 169 -3.24 13.92 1.18
C LEU A 169 -4.70 14.01 1.69
N LEU A 170 -5.46 12.91 1.61
CA LEU A 170 -6.81 12.84 2.21
C LEU A 170 -6.79 12.97 3.73
N PHE A 171 -5.74 12.45 4.37
CA PHE A 171 -5.60 12.38 5.83
C PHE A 171 -4.61 13.40 6.40
N ASN A 172 -3.70 13.92 5.56
CA ASN A 172 -2.72 14.93 5.92
C ASN A 172 -2.87 16.16 5.01
N PRO A 173 -3.66 17.18 5.43
CA PRO A 173 -3.88 18.38 4.62
C PRO A 173 -2.62 19.23 4.40
N TYR A 174 -1.58 19.04 5.23
CA TYR A 174 -0.31 19.76 5.16
C TYR A 174 0.81 18.92 4.54
N LEU A 175 0.46 17.87 3.78
CA LEU A 175 1.43 17.02 3.11
C LEU A 175 2.28 17.84 2.12
N SER A 176 3.60 17.76 2.27
CA SER A 176 4.54 18.40 1.36
C SER A 176 4.40 17.84 -0.07
N PRO A 177 4.55 18.66 -1.13
CA PRO A 177 4.70 18.17 -2.50
C PRO A 177 6.06 17.47 -2.74
N GLU A 178 7.03 17.71 -1.86
CA GLU A 178 8.36 17.12 -1.89
C GLU A 178 8.45 15.94 -0.93
N VAL A 179 8.04 14.78 -1.43
CA VAL A 179 8.07 13.51 -0.72
C VAL A 179 8.75 12.45 -1.57
N LYS A 180 9.20 11.38 -0.91
CA LYS A 180 9.65 10.14 -1.53
C LYS A 180 8.62 9.06 -1.23
N VAL A 181 8.37 8.21 -2.22
CA VAL A 181 7.57 7.00 -2.02
C VAL A 181 8.46 5.80 -2.26
N LEU A 182 8.52 4.89 -1.28
CA LEU A 182 9.19 3.61 -1.44
C LEU A 182 8.15 2.50 -1.57
N GLY A 183 8.38 1.59 -2.51
CA GLY A 183 7.68 0.31 -2.64
C GLY A 183 8.44 -0.80 -1.93
N PHE A 184 7.68 -1.76 -1.38
CA PHE A 184 8.16 -2.96 -0.67
C PHE A 184 7.45 -4.21 -1.19
#